data_AF-A0A8C6LL43-F1
#
_entry.id   AF-A0A8C6LL43-F1
#
_cell.length_a   1.000
_cell.length_b   1.000
_cell.length_c   1.000
_cell.angle_alpha   90.00
_cell.angle_beta   90.00
_cell.angle_gamma   90.00
#
_symmetry.space_group_name_H-M   'P 1'
#
loop_
_entity.id
_entity.type
_entity.pdbx_description
1 polymer ?
#
loop_
_entity_poly.entity_id
_entity_poly.type
_entity_poly.pdbx_seq_one_letter_code
_entity_poly.pdbx_strand_id
1 'polypeptide(L)'
;GSRSQTRLLLVKRVASGPPAKTAMRKRAQSLPSWSENKKELRRIKVRFMDALGLDLEEVKVFRVEDHPQVPQHVMFRLMMNSEFTFGKAAELSLPYFRPCFPENLGAHPDFLKHLYSQRVCLEQVVCSELGITGTVQVLNLDYEKEVRALFSFTNWRSHRDTTAAWVSDARSGDTDVFRFHLPVPTFLLQPGAILEFAICYRVKGCEYWDNNNGNNYKLSCHSYKVMVPRECEDSLLHFT
;
A
#
# COMPACT_ATOMS: atom_id res chain seq x y z
N GLY A 1 -43.55 -61.00 31.14
CA GLY A 1 -43.54 -59.67 31.76
C GLY A 1 -42.67 -58.78 30.90
N SER A 2 -43.23 -57.80 30.20
CA SER A 2 -43.66 -56.47 30.69
C SER A 2 -42.43 -55.56 30.90
N ARG A 3 -42.28 -54.39 30.29
CA ARG A 3 -43.08 -53.59 29.34
C ARG A 3 -42.11 -52.54 28.79
N SER A 4 -42.03 -52.38 27.46
CA SER A 4 -41.48 -51.18 26.83
C SER A 4 -42.52 -50.07 26.89
N GLN A 5 -42.12 -48.85 27.26
CA GLN A 5 -42.99 -47.67 27.16
C GLN A 5 -42.21 -46.47 26.62
N THR A 6 -42.68 -46.01 25.47
CA THR A 6 -42.31 -44.81 24.70
C THR A 6 -42.61 -43.53 25.47
N ARG A 7 -41.76 -42.49 25.42
CA ARG A 7 -42.23 -41.09 25.38
C ARG A 7 -41.18 -40.02 25.01
N LEU A 8 -41.51 -39.31 23.93
CA LEU A 8 -41.40 -37.89 23.59
C LEU A 8 -40.23 -36.99 24.06
N LEU A 9 -39.70 -36.33 23.02
CA LEU A 9 -39.02 -35.04 22.90
C LEU A 9 -39.40 -33.95 23.93
N LEU A 10 -38.37 -33.28 24.46
CA LEU A 10 -38.46 -31.90 24.96
C LEU A 10 -37.23 -31.10 24.51
N VAL A 11 -37.42 -30.26 23.50
CA VAL A 11 -36.47 -29.23 23.06
C VAL A 11 -36.42 -28.14 24.13
N LYS A 12 -35.29 -28.00 24.82
CA LYS A 12 -35.03 -26.86 25.72
C LYS A 12 -34.57 -25.65 24.89
N ARG A 13 -35.44 -24.66 24.78
CA ARG A 13 -35.10 -23.27 24.41
C ARG A 13 -34.26 -22.65 25.53
N VAL A 14 -33.14 -22.00 25.18
CA VAL A 14 -32.43 -21.09 26.08
C VAL A 14 -32.40 -19.68 25.47
N ALA A 15 -32.98 -18.79 26.27
CA ALA A 15 -32.98 -17.33 26.36
C ALA A 15 -32.24 -16.46 25.32
N SER A 16 -33.05 -15.56 24.75
CA SER A 16 -32.72 -14.30 24.07
C SER A 16 -32.00 -13.29 24.99
N GLY A 17 -30.90 -12.70 24.51
CA GLY A 17 -30.28 -11.51 25.11
C GLY A 17 -31.16 -10.25 24.96
N PRO A 18 -30.92 -9.19 25.76
CA PRO A 18 -31.79 -8.02 25.80
C PRO A 18 -31.65 -7.18 24.51
N PRO A 19 -32.74 -6.55 24.02
CA PRO A 19 -32.68 -5.70 22.85
C PRO A 19 -31.98 -4.38 23.19
N ALA A 20 -31.09 -3.93 22.29
CA ALA A 20 -30.48 -2.61 22.35
C ALA A 20 -31.59 -1.54 22.28
N LYS A 21 -31.67 -0.70 23.31
CA LYS A 21 -32.63 0.41 23.38
C LYS A 21 -32.28 1.42 22.30
N THR A 22 -33.18 1.62 21.35
CA THR A 22 -33.13 2.70 20.37
C THR A 22 -33.24 4.02 21.13
N ALA A 23 -32.13 4.77 21.22
CA ALA A 23 -32.16 6.13 21.77
C ALA A 23 -32.94 7.02 20.80
N MET A 24 -34.26 7.15 21.01
CA MET A 24 -35.08 8.15 20.32
C MET A 24 -34.54 9.54 20.64
N ARG A 25 -33.82 10.14 19.68
CA ARG A 25 -33.51 11.57 19.70
C ARG A 25 -34.84 12.32 19.59
N LYS A 26 -35.30 12.89 20.71
CA LYS A 26 -36.45 13.79 20.72
C LYS A 26 -36.10 15.03 19.90
N ARG A 27 -36.93 15.32 18.88
CA ARG A 27 -36.83 16.53 18.08
C ARG A 27 -37.05 17.75 19.00
N ALA A 28 -36.17 18.75 18.94
CA ALA A 28 -36.34 19.97 19.71
C ALA A 28 -37.63 20.69 19.26
N GLN A 29 -38.50 21.01 20.22
CA GLN A 29 -39.68 21.83 20.00
C GLN A 29 -39.23 23.30 19.89
N SER A 30 -39.65 23.98 18.83
CA SER A 30 -39.45 25.42 18.69
C SER A 30 -40.26 26.18 19.74
N LEU A 31 -39.68 27.23 20.31
CA LEU A 31 -40.34 28.14 21.24
C LEU A 31 -41.51 28.89 20.58
N PRO A 32 -42.55 29.31 21.32
CA PRO A 32 -43.69 30.01 20.76
C PRO A 32 -43.27 31.40 20.23
N SER A 33 -43.85 31.79 19.09
CA SER A 33 -43.68 33.13 18.52
C SER A 33 -44.27 34.19 19.46
N TRP A 34 -43.42 35.01 20.05
CA TRP A 34 -43.83 36.16 20.86
C TRP A 34 -44.16 37.36 19.96
N SER A 35 -45.34 37.94 20.14
CA SER A 35 -45.83 39.10 19.39
C SER A 35 -45.17 40.41 19.81
N GLU A 36 -44.62 41.08 18.80
CA GLU A 36 -44.68 42.52 18.51
C GLU A 36 -44.19 43.52 19.57
N ASN A 37 -43.02 44.12 19.30
CA ASN A 37 -42.81 45.55 19.47
C ASN A 37 -41.72 46.07 18.52
N LYS A 38 -42.13 47.01 17.65
CA LYS A 38 -41.28 47.73 16.69
C LYS A 38 -40.26 48.59 17.42
N LYS A 39 -38.97 48.33 17.22
CA LYS A 39 -37.87 49.33 17.27
C LYS A 39 -36.68 48.79 16.47
N GLU A 40 -36.42 49.45 15.34
CA GLU A 40 -35.18 49.41 14.56
C GLU A 40 -34.71 48.02 14.09
N LEU A 41 -35.06 47.64 12.85
CA LEU A 41 -34.50 46.46 12.17
C LEU A 41 -32.99 46.68 11.89
N ARG A 42 -32.16 46.60 12.93
CA ARG A 42 -30.83 46.02 12.77
C ARG A 42 -31.07 44.61 12.29
N ARG A 43 -30.65 44.28 11.05
CA ARG A 43 -30.79 42.95 10.45
C ARG A 43 -30.48 41.90 11.52
N ILE A 44 -31.51 41.15 11.93
CA ILE A 44 -31.34 40.03 12.86
C ILE A 44 -30.51 39.00 12.08
N LYS A 45 -29.19 39.00 12.29
CA LYS A 45 -28.28 38.03 11.69
C LYS A 45 -28.20 36.84 12.63
N VAL A 46 -28.89 35.77 12.28
CA VAL A 46 -28.73 34.47 12.94
C VAL A 46 -27.40 33.90 12.44
N ARG A 47 -26.51 33.51 13.36
CA ARG A 47 -25.28 32.78 13.06
C ARG A 47 -25.35 31.41 13.73
N PHE A 48 -24.95 30.38 13.00
CA PHE A 48 -24.85 29.03 13.53
C PHE A 48 -23.41 28.82 13.99
N MET A 49 -23.21 28.47 15.26
CA MET A 49 -21.87 28.21 15.83
C MET A 49 -21.84 26.87 16.54
N ASP A 50 -20.66 26.26 16.62
CA ASP A 50 -20.42 25.01 17.35
C ASP A 50 -20.43 25.22 18.88
N ALA A 51 -20.24 24.14 19.63
CA ALA A 51 -20.21 24.19 21.10
C ALA A 51 -19.05 25.01 21.69
N LEU A 52 -18.04 25.36 20.87
CA LEU A 52 -16.90 26.19 21.24
C LEU A 52 -17.08 27.66 20.79
N GLY A 53 -18.20 27.98 20.14
CA GLY A 53 -18.52 29.32 19.67
C GLY A 53 -17.82 29.71 18.37
N LEU A 54 -17.41 28.74 17.55
CA LEU A 54 -16.87 28.96 16.21
C LEU A 54 -17.98 28.83 15.17
N ASP A 55 -17.95 29.66 14.13
CA ASP A 55 -18.94 29.62 13.06
C ASP A 55 -18.95 28.24 12.37
N LEU A 56 -20.15 27.65 12.21
CA LEU A 56 -20.36 26.31 11.61
C LEU A 56 -20.26 26.31 10.07
N GLU A 57 -20.02 27.45 9.45
CA GLU A 57 -19.96 27.60 8.00
C GLU A 57 -18.59 28.11 7.53
N GLU A 58 -17.93 27.35 6.67
CA GLU A 58 -16.80 27.83 5.87
C GLU A 58 -17.33 28.16 4.47
N VAL A 59 -17.55 29.45 4.18
CA VAL A 59 -18.01 29.90 2.85
C VAL A 59 -16.80 30.10 1.95
N LYS A 60 -16.49 29.10 1.12
CA LYS A 60 -15.47 29.20 0.08
C LYS A 60 -16.09 29.71 -1.22
N VAL A 61 -15.77 30.94 -1.60
CA VAL A 61 -16.22 31.55 -2.87
C VAL A 61 -15.25 31.18 -3.97
N PHE A 62 -15.72 30.41 -4.96
CA PHE A 62 -14.95 30.05 -6.15
C PHE A 62 -15.16 31.08 -7.26
N ARG A 63 -14.07 31.49 -7.91
CA ARG A 63 -14.11 32.31 -9.13
C ARG A 63 -14.26 31.41 -10.35
N VAL A 64 -14.79 31.94 -11.44
CA VAL A 64 -14.96 31.20 -12.71
C VAL A 64 -13.61 30.69 -13.27
N GLU A 65 -12.52 31.36 -12.91
CA GLU A 65 -11.14 31.02 -13.27
C GLU A 65 -10.50 29.97 -12.34
N ASP A 66 -11.12 29.69 -11.19
CA ASP A 66 -10.58 28.71 -10.24
C ASP A 66 -10.86 27.30 -10.75
N HIS A 67 -9.80 26.59 -11.15
CA HIS A 67 -9.92 25.18 -11.52
C HIS A 67 -10.23 24.35 -10.26
N PRO A 68 -11.34 23.58 -10.23
CA PRO A 68 -11.66 22.76 -9.08
C PRO A 68 -10.56 21.71 -8.88
N GLN A 69 -9.79 21.86 -7.80
CA GLN A 69 -8.82 20.87 -7.36
C GLN A 69 -9.56 19.71 -6.72
N VAL A 70 -10.00 18.76 -7.55
CA VAL A 70 -10.62 17.52 -7.09
C VAL A 70 -9.53 16.69 -6.40
N PRO A 71 -9.65 16.39 -5.09
CA PRO A 71 -8.69 15.53 -4.42
C PRO A 71 -8.62 14.17 -5.11
N GLN A 72 -7.43 13.58 -5.20
CA GLN A 72 -7.21 12.33 -5.93
C GLN A 72 -8.15 11.21 -5.49
N HIS A 73 -8.46 11.08 -4.20
CA HIS A 73 -9.39 10.07 -3.68
C HIS A 73 -10.82 10.24 -4.23
N VAL A 74 -11.27 11.49 -4.47
CA VAL A 74 -12.57 11.78 -5.09
C VAL A 74 -12.53 11.42 -6.57
N MET A 75 -11.43 11.74 -7.26
CA MET A 75 -11.24 11.35 -8.66
C MET A 75 -11.23 9.82 -8.82
N PHE A 76 -10.51 9.11 -7.95
CA PHE A 76 -10.50 7.64 -7.90
C PHE A 76 -11.92 7.09 -7.70
N ARG A 77 -12.67 7.61 -6.72
CA ARG A 77 -14.06 7.18 -6.46
C ARG A 77 -14.99 7.47 -7.64
N LEU A 78 -14.87 8.65 -8.28
CA LEU A 78 -15.67 9.01 -9.44
C LEU A 78 -15.36 8.13 -10.65
N MET A 79 -14.07 7.82 -10.90
CA MET A 79 -13.67 6.88 -11.95
C MET A 79 -14.26 5.50 -11.70
N MET A 80 -14.11 4.97 -10.48
CA MET A 80 -14.71 3.70 -10.06
C MET A 80 -16.23 3.67 -10.28
N ASN A 81 -16.94 4.73 -9.88
CA ASN A 81 -18.39 4.83 -10.01
C ASN A 81 -18.85 5.06 -11.46
N SER A 82 -18.06 5.74 -12.29
CA SER A 82 -18.40 5.98 -13.70
C SER A 82 -18.33 4.69 -14.52
N GLU A 83 -17.40 3.79 -14.20
CA GLU A 83 -17.31 2.47 -14.83
C GLU A 83 -18.53 1.60 -14.46
N PHE A 84 -19.06 1.76 -13.24
CA PHE A 84 -20.30 1.12 -12.80
C PHE A 84 -21.54 1.54 -13.61
N THR A 85 -21.63 2.81 -14.02
CA THR A 85 -22.78 3.31 -14.79
C THR A 85 -22.85 2.82 -16.23
N PHE A 86 -21.74 2.31 -16.79
CA PHE A 86 -21.64 1.88 -18.18
C PHE A 86 -21.68 0.35 -18.37
N GLY A 87 -21.92 -0.43 -17.32
CA GLY A 87 -22.03 -1.89 -17.40
C GLY A 87 -20.73 -2.61 -17.79
N LYS A 88 -19.61 -1.90 -17.82
CA LYS A 88 -18.28 -2.50 -17.91
C LYS A 88 -17.82 -2.82 -16.50
N ALA A 89 -17.52 -4.09 -16.23
CA ALA A 89 -16.87 -4.47 -14.99
C ALA A 89 -15.58 -3.65 -14.82
N ALA A 90 -15.41 -3.02 -13.67
CA ALA A 90 -14.20 -2.26 -13.37
C ALA A 90 -13.00 -3.20 -13.50
N GLU A 91 -12.06 -2.85 -14.39
CA GLU A 91 -10.87 -3.64 -14.68
C GLU A 91 -9.68 -2.90 -14.07
N LEU A 92 -9.12 -3.43 -12.99
CA LEU A 92 -7.94 -2.85 -12.35
C LEU A 92 -6.69 -3.35 -13.06
N SER A 93 -5.89 -2.44 -13.59
CA SER A 93 -4.53 -2.75 -14.04
C SER A 93 -3.58 -2.66 -12.85
N LEU A 94 -3.14 -3.80 -12.33
CA LEU A 94 -2.19 -3.85 -11.21
C LEU A 94 -0.76 -4.01 -11.76
N PRO A 95 0.11 -3.01 -11.56
CA PRO A 95 1.48 -3.09 -12.03
C PRO A 95 2.35 -3.95 -11.11
N TYR A 96 3.29 -4.69 -11.69
CA TYR A 96 4.26 -5.50 -10.97
C TYR A 96 5.60 -5.56 -11.71
N PHE A 97 6.69 -5.70 -10.97
CA PHE A 97 8.01 -5.91 -11.56
C PHE A 97 8.31 -7.38 -11.76
N ARG A 98 9.02 -7.70 -12.83
CA ARG A 98 9.55 -9.04 -13.10
C ARG A 98 11.04 -8.97 -13.42
N PRO A 99 11.87 -9.85 -12.83
CA PRO A 99 13.27 -9.97 -13.22
C PRO A 99 13.46 -10.39 -14.67
N CYS A 100 14.40 -9.75 -15.36
CA CYS A 100 14.87 -10.15 -16.69
C CYS A 100 16.04 -11.15 -16.64
N PHE A 101 16.22 -11.81 -15.50
CA PHE A 101 17.26 -12.78 -15.19
C PHE A 101 16.67 -13.89 -14.30
N PRO A 102 17.36 -15.03 -14.12
CA PRO A 102 16.87 -16.10 -13.25
C PRO A 102 16.59 -15.60 -11.84
N GLU A 103 15.40 -15.90 -11.29
CA GLU A 103 14.93 -15.35 -10.02
C GLU A 103 15.77 -15.81 -8.81
N ASN A 104 16.34 -17.01 -8.90
CA ASN A 104 17.24 -17.58 -7.92
C ASN A 104 18.62 -17.82 -8.54
N LEU A 105 19.51 -16.83 -8.41
CA LEU A 105 20.89 -16.89 -8.87
C LEU A 105 21.76 -17.72 -7.92
N GLY A 106 21.42 -17.77 -6.64
CA GLY A 106 22.08 -18.58 -5.61
C GLY A 106 22.04 -20.09 -5.90
N ALA A 107 21.01 -20.56 -6.61
CA ALA A 107 20.89 -21.96 -7.02
C ALA A 107 21.80 -22.33 -8.20
N HIS A 108 22.45 -21.37 -8.85
CA HIS A 108 23.34 -21.65 -9.98
C HIS A 108 24.63 -22.34 -9.48
N PRO A 109 25.10 -23.41 -10.14
CA PRO A 109 26.28 -24.16 -9.69
C PRO A 109 27.56 -23.31 -9.62
N ASP A 110 27.66 -22.29 -10.46
CA ASP A 110 28.82 -21.38 -10.47
C ASP A 110 28.68 -20.19 -9.50
N PHE A 111 27.57 -20.07 -8.76
CA PHE A 111 27.33 -18.94 -7.87
C PHE A 111 28.47 -18.73 -6.86
N LEU A 112 28.93 -19.80 -6.21
CA LEU A 112 30.06 -19.71 -5.28
C LEU A 112 31.35 -19.27 -5.97
N LYS A 113 31.61 -19.71 -7.21
CA LYS A 113 32.81 -19.28 -7.96
C LYS A 113 32.75 -17.77 -8.25
N HIS A 114 31.58 -17.27 -8.63
CA HIS A 114 31.37 -15.83 -8.81
C HIS A 114 31.55 -15.08 -7.48
N LEU A 115 30.96 -15.57 -6.39
CA LEU A 115 31.11 -14.96 -5.07
C LEU A 115 32.57 -14.91 -4.61
N TYR A 116 33.32 -15.99 -4.78
CA TYR A 116 34.74 -16.05 -4.42
C TYR A 116 35.64 -15.23 -5.34
N SER A 117 35.21 -14.86 -6.55
CA SER A 117 35.97 -14.00 -7.45
C SER A 117 35.63 -12.53 -7.24
N GLN A 118 34.34 -12.19 -7.18
CA GLN A 118 33.83 -10.81 -7.10
C GLN A 118 33.63 -10.32 -5.67
N ARG A 119 33.71 -11.17 -4.64
CA ARG A 119 33.46 -10.88 -3.20
C ARG A 119 32.01 -10.54 -2.84
N VAL A 120 31.16 -10.28 -3.82
CA VAL A 120 29.74 -9.97 -3.67
C VAL A 120 28.98 -10.59 -4.83
N CYS A 121 27.83 -11.20 -4.55
CA CYS A 121 26.89 -11.66 -5.57
C CYS A 121 25.44 -11.48 -5.12
N LEU A 122 24.56 -11.10 -6.06
CA LEU A 122 23.11 -11.17 -5.88
C LEU A 122 22.66 -12.63 -5.83
N GLU A 123 22.01 -13.03 -4.75
CA GLU A 123 21.49 -14.40 -4.57
C GLU A 123 20.09 -14.54 -5.18
N GLN A 124 19.20 -13.58 -4.89
CA GLN A 124 17.78 -13.65 -5.29
C GLN A 124 17.14 -12.27 -5.26
N VAL A 125 16.09 -12.10 -6.07
CA VAL A 125 15.24 -10.90 -6.05
C VAL A 125 13.79 -11.32 -6.01
N VAL A 126 13.06 -10.77 -5.04
CA VAL A 126 11.63 -10.97 -4.87
C VAL A 126 10.92 -9.66 -5.19
N CYS A 127 10.05 -9.69 -6.20
CA CYS A 127 9.18 -8.58 -6.57
C CYS A 127 7.77 -8.87 -6.04
N SER A 128 7.28 -8.02 -5.15
CA SER A 128 5.95 -8.14 -4.55
C SER A 128 5.20 -6.81 -4.62
N GLU A 129 3.90 -6.82 -4.28
CA GLU A 129 3.09 -5.60 -4.15
C GLU A 129 3.66 -4.62 -3.10
N LEU A 130 4.39 -5.14 -2.10
CA LEU A 130 5.00 -4.35 -1.04
C LEU A 130 6.36 -3.74 -1.46
N GLY A 131 6.86 -4.08 -2.65
CA GLY A 131 8.11 -3.59 -3.20
C GLY A 131 9.08 -4.69 -3.62
N ILE A 132 10.29 -4.26 -3.96
CA ILE A 132 11.36 -5.10 -4.49
C ILE A 132 12.39 -5.32 -3.40
N THR A 133 12.66 -6.59 -3.12
CA THR A 133 13.62 -7.01 -2.11
C THR A 133 14.70 -7.86 -2.77
N GLY A 134 15.96 -7.49 -2.59
CA GLY A 134 17.09 -8.30 -3.05
C GLY A 134 17.87 -8.87 -1.87
N THR A 135 18.26 -10.13 -1.99
CA THR A 135 19.19 -10.78 -1.06
C THR A 135 20.55 -10.91 -1.73
N VAL A 136 21.59 -10.50 -1.00
CA VAL A 136 22.97 -10.41 -1.45
C VAL A 136 23.83 -11.25 -0.52
N GLN A 137 24.75 -12.00 -1.09
CA GLN A 137 25.78 -12.69 -0.33
C GLN A 137 27.13 -12.02 -0.55
N VAL A 138 27.87 -11.80 0.54
CA VAL A 138 29.21 -11.21 0.51
C VAL A 138 30.20 -12.10 1.23
N LEU A 139 31.47 -12.06 0.82
CA LEU A 139 32.53 -12.73 1.57
C LEU A 139 32.83 -11.98 2.89
N ASN A 140 32.94 -12.73 3.97
CA ASN A 140 33.20 -12.22 5.30
C ASN A 140 34.68 -11.86 5.47
N LEU A 141 35.09 -10.71 4.93
CA LEU A 141 36.49 -10.25 4.94
C LEU A 141 36.85 -9.42 6.19
N ASP A 142 35.87 -8.79 6.84
CA ASP A 142 36.02 -7.96 8.03
C ASP A 142 34.68 -7.79 8.74
N TYR A 143 34.65 -7.33 10.00
CA TYR A 143 33.40 -7.04 10.68
C TYR A 143 32.68 -5.82 10.08
N GLU A 144 33.42 -4.75 9.76
CA GLU A 144 32.83 -3.53 9.20
C GLU A 144 32.59 -3.69 7.70
N LYS A 145 31.31 -3.88 7.35
CA LYS A 145 30.84 -4.10 5.98
C LYS A 145 29.76 -3.11 5.62
N GLU A 146 29.87 -2.52 4.45
CA GLU A 146 28.83 -1.69 3.86
C GLU A 146 28.40 -2.30 2.53
N VAL A 147 27.13 -2.68 2.41
CA VAL A 147 26.54 -3.17 1.17
C VAL A 147 25.49 -2.17 0.70
N ARG A 148 25.60 -1.72 -0.54
CA ARG A 148 24.69 -0.75 -1.17
C ARG A 148 24.18 -1.29 -2.50
N ALA A 149 22.91 -1.08 -2.77
CA ALA A 149 22.34 -1.31 -4.09
C ALA A 149 22.15 0.05 -4.77
N LEU A 150 22.87 0.29 -5.87
CA LEU A 150 22.69 1.45 -6.73
C LEU A 150 21.68 1.12 -7.81
N PHE A 151 20.69 1.97 -8.01
CA PHE A 151 19.60 1.72 -8.93
C PHE A 151 19.17 2.97 -9.71
N SER A 152 18.60 2.74 -10.90
CA SER A 152 18.17 3.77 -11.82
C SER A 152 16.90 3.35 -12.57
N PHE A 153 16.00 4.32 -12.78
CA PHE A 153 14.85 4.20 -13.68
C PHE A 153 15.07 4.93 -15.02
N THR A 154 16.27 5.46 -15.27
CA THR A 154 16.53 6.42 -16.36
C THR A 154 17.75 6.04 -17.20
N ASN A 155 18.05 4.73 -17.30
CA ASN A 155 19.26 4.23 -17.96
C ASN A 155 20.52 4.96 -17.44
N TRP A 156 20.67 5.02 -16.12
CA TRP A 156 21.81 5.63 -15.40
C TRP A 156 22.04 7.13 -15.56
N ARG A 157 21.16 7.88 -16.23
CA ARG A 157 21.22 9.37 -16.23
C ARG A 157 21.05 9.96 -14.83
N SER A 158 20.17 9.36 -14.04
CA SER A 158 20.02 9.60 -12.62
C SER A 158 20.05 8.27 -11.89
N HIS A 159 20.67 8.23 -10.72
CA HIS A 159 20.71 7.03 -9.89
C HIS A 159 20.47 7.41 -8.43
N ARG A 160 20.07 6.41 -7.65
CA ARG A 160 19.94 6.47 -6.21
C ARG A 160 20.57 5.21 -5.64
N ASP A 161 20.88 5.23 -4.37
CA ASP A 161 21.37 4.08 -3.64
C ASP A 161 20.50 3.79 -2.42
N THR A 162 20.52 2.52 -2.01
CA THR A 162 19.98 2.10 -0.72
C THR A 162 21.01 1.23 -0.02
N THR A 163 21.13 1.39 1.28
CA THR A 163 21.95 0.51 2.11
C THR A 163 21.20 -0.79 2.37
N ALA A 164 21.91 -1.92 2.29
CA ALA A 164 21.40 -3.23 2.65
C ALA A 164 21.64 -3.49 4.15
N ALA A 165 20.69 -4.13 4.81
CA ALA A 165 20.82 -4.56 6.19
C ALA A 165 21.38 -5.98 6.26
N TRP A 166 22.27 -6.24 7.22
CA TRP A 166 22.72 -7.60 7.53
C TRP A 166 21.56 -8.45 8.05
N VAL A 167 21.49 -9.71 7.63
CA VAL A 167 20.42 -10.65 8.00
C VAL A 167 20.96 -11.82 8.80
N SER A 168 21.98 -12.51 8.27
CA SER A 168 22.57 -13.70 8.89
C SER A 168 23.92 -14.01 8.28
N ASP A 169 24.71 -14.85 8.94
CA ASP A 169 25.81 -15.58 8.31
C ASP A 169 25.27 -16.77 7.50
N ALA A 170 25.99 -17.17 6.45
CA ALA A 170 25.70 -18.43 5.77
C ALA A 170 26.28 -19.60 6.56
N ARG A 171 25.73 -20.81 6.35
CA ARG A 171 26.06 -22.02 7.12
C ARG A 171 27.56 -22.39 7.26
N SER A 172 28.44 -21.89 6.39
CA SER A 172 29.89 -22.12 6.49
C SER A 172 30.66 -21.04 7.24
N GLY A 173 30.04 -19.92 7.62
CA GLY A 173 30.68 -18.78 8.32
C GLY A 173 31.55 -17.88 7.43
N ASP A 174 31.90 -18.32 6.22
CA ASP A 174 32.77 -17.57 5.30
C ASP A 174 32.07 -16.41 4.58
N THR A 175 30.74 -16.32 4.69
CA THR A 175 29.93 -15.37 3.95
C THR A 175 28.80 -14.83 4.81
N ASP A 176 28.41 -13.60 4.55
CA ASP A 176 27.30 -12.91 5.17
C ASP A 176 26.19 -12.65 4.16
N VAL A 177 24.96 -12.66 4.64
CA VAL A 177 23.75 -12.38 3.87
C VAL A 177 23.23 -11.00 4.25
N PHE A 178 23.05 -10.16 3.24
CA PHE A 178 22.49 -8.82 3.34
C PHE A 178 21.19 -8.73 2.53
N ARG A 179 20.29 -7.85 2.94
CA ARG A 179 19.03 -7.61 2.25
C ARG A 179 18.81 -6.12 2.05
N PHE A 180 18.48 -5.73 0.82
CA PHE A 180 18.08 -4.36 0.49
C PHE A 180 16.64 -4.31 0.01
N HIS A 181 16.05 -3.13 0.14
CA HIS A 181 14.71 -2.83 -0.36
C HIS A 181 14.79 -1.63 -1.31
N LEU A 182 14.32 -1.79 -2.54
CA LEU A 182 14.26 -0.69 -3.48
C LEU A 182 12.90 0.01 -3.35
N PRO A 183 12.86 1.31 -2.98
CA PRO A 183 11.62 2.05 -2.95
C PRO A 183 11.13 2.22 -4.40
N VAL A 184 9.98 1.61 -4.70
CA VAL A 184 9.34 1.72 -6.01
C VAL A 184 8.31 2.84 -5.95
N PRO A 185 8.54 3.98 -6.62
CA PRO A 185 7.54 5.03 -6.66
C PRO A 185 6.37 4.58 -7.52
N THR A 186 5.16 4.60 -6.97
CA THR A 186 3.95 4.15 -7.66
C THR A 186 3.67 4.90 -8.97
N PHE A 187 4.19 6.13 -9.13
CA PHE A 187 4.10 6.90 -10.37
C PHE A 187 5.01 6.39 -11.50
N LEU A 188 6.03 5.58 -11.20
CA LEU A 188 6.93 4.97 -12.20
C LEU A 188 6.42 3.62 -12.72
N LEU A 189 5.31 3.13 -12.17
CA LEU A 189 4.71 1.84 -12.50
C LEU A 189 3.92 1.85 -13.82
N GLN A 190 4.42 2.58 -14.83
CA GLN A 190 3.89 2.45 -16.18
C GLN A 190 4.37 1.13 -16.79
N PRO A 191 3.49 0.37 -17.46
CA PRO A 191 3.90 -0.83 -18.19
C PRO A 191 5.04 -0.50 -19.16
N GLY A 192 6.10 -1.30 -19.12
CA GLY A 192 7.30 -1.10 -19.93
C GLY A 192 8.41 -0.28 -19.26
N ALA A 193 8.20 0.28 -18.06
CA ALA A 193 9.27 0.89 -17.29
C ALA A 193 10.36 -0.16 -16.94
N ILE A 194 11.63 0.25 -17.00
CA ILE A 194 12.78 -0.59 -16.67
C ILE A 194 13.51 0.02 -15.48
N LEU A 195 13.75 -0.81 -14.47
CA LEU A 195 14.62 -0.51 -13.34
C LEU A 195 15.90 -1.31 -13.51
N GLU A 196 17.04 -0.64 -13.49
CA GLU A 196 18.36 -1.26 -13.50
C GLU A 196 19.04 -1.05 -12.16
N PHE A 197 19.76 -2.04 -11.65
CA PHE A 197 20.54 -1.91 -10.43
C PHE A 197 21.83 -2.73 -10.45
N ALA A 198 22.77 -2.35 -9.58
CA ALA A 198 24.04 -3.03 -9.32
C ALA A 198 24.35 -2.95 -7.82
N ILE A 199 25.18 -3.87 -7.33
CA ILE A 199 25.50 -3.98 -5.91
C ILE A 199 26.96 -3.57 -5.70
N CYS A 200 27.18 -2.71 -4.71
CA CYS A 200 28.48 -2.32 -4.21
C CYS A 200 28.69 -2.89 -2.81
N TYR A 201 29.79 -3.61 -2.62
CA TYR A 201 30.25 -4.09 -1.33
C TYR A 201 31.56 -3.40 -0.97
N ARG A 202 31.56 -2.63 0.13
CA ARG A 202 32.72 -1.95 0.66
C ARG A 202 33.17 -2.58 1.98
N VAL A 203 34.45 -2.93 2.04
CA VAL A 203 35.07 -3.56 3.22
C VAL A 203 36.56 -3.25 3.22
N LYS A 204 37.14 -2.94 4.39
CA LYS A 204 38.57 -2.59 4.54
C LYS A 204 39.04 -1.48 3.59
N GLY A 205 38.15 -0.54 3.24
CA GLY A 205 38.45 0.54 2.29
C GLY A 205 38.48 0.13 0.82
N CYS A 206 38.26 -1.14 0.49
CA CYS A 206 38.11 -1.64 -0.88
C CYS A 206 36.64 -1.68 -1.30
N GLU A 207 36.37 -1.51 -2.59
CA GLU A 207 35.03 -1.65 -3.17
C GLU A 207 35.00 -2.79 -4.18
N TYR A 208 33.96 -3.59 -4.09
CA TYR A 208 33.67 -4.72 -4.96
C TYR A 208 32.29 -4.53 -5.57
N TRP A 209 32.16 -4.85 -6.85
CA TRP A 209 30.94 -4.60 -7.61
C TRP A 209 30.39 -5.87 -8.21
N ASP A 210 29.10 -6.07 -8.01
CA ASP A 210 28.31 -7.01 -8.79
C ASP A 210 27.34 -6.22 -9.68
N ASN A 211 27.71 -6.14 -10.96
CA ASN A 211 26.95 -5.48 -12.01
C ASN A 211 26.50 -6.46 -13.09
N ASN A 212 26.33 -7.75 -12.75
CA ASN A 212 25.91 -8.79 -13.68
C ASN A 212 26.78 -8.82 -14.98
N ASN A 213 28.10 -8.82 -14.81
CA ASN A 213 29.10 -8.80 -15.89
C ASN A 213 28.92 -7.61 -16.86
N GLY A 214 28.58 -6.43 -16.32
CA GLY A 214 28.37 -5.20 -17.11
C GLY A 214 26.96 -5.04 -17.69
N ASN A 215 26.08 -6.02 -17.55
CA ASN A 215 24.70 -5.92 -18.05
C ASN A 215 23.75 -5.24 -17.05
N ASN A 216 24.17 -5.10 -15.79
CA ASN A 216 23.34 -4.77 -14.63
C ASN A 216 22.16 -5.73 -14.44
N TYR A 217 21.52 -5.64 -13.29
CA TYR A 217 20.28 -6.37 -13.03
C TYR A 217 19.10 -5.55 -13.48
N LYS A 218 18.25 -6.13 -14.35
CA LYS A 218 17.11 -5.44 -14.95
C LYS A 218 15.79 -6.03 -14.47
N LEU A 219 14.88 -5.16 -14.05
CA LEU A 219 13.51 -5.49 -13.69
C LEU A 219 12.58 -4.72 -14.63
N SER A 220 11.64 -5.40 -15.28
CA SER A 220 10.65 -4.78 -16.16
C SER A 220 9.27 -4.72 -15.50
N CYS A 221 8.65 -3.56 -15.58
CA CYS A 221 7.30 -3.32 -15.08
C CYS A 221 6.27 -3.86 -16.08
N HIS A 222 5.40 -4.72 -15.61
CA HIS A 222 4.27 -5.28 -16.32
C HIS A 222 2.98 -4.88 -15.60
N SER A 223 1.83 -5.15 -16.22
CA SER A 223 0.54 -5.01 -15.56
C SER A 223 -0.33 -6.21 -15.88
N TYR A 224 -1.02 -6.76 -14.90
CA TYR A 224 -2.10 -7.71 -15.12
C TYR A 224 -3.45 -7.04 -14.82
N LYS A 225 -4.47 -7.55 -15.49
CA LYS A 225 -5.84 -7.07 -15.39
C LYS A 225 -6.59 -7.92 -14.37
N VAL A 226 -7.15 -7.27 -13.36
CA VAL A 226 -8.01 -7.91 -12.36
C VAL A 226 -9.43 -7.38 -12.56
N MET A 227 -10.36 -8.31 -12.76
CA MET A 227 -11.77 -7.98 -12.74
C MET A 227 -12.18 -7.72 -11.29
N VAL A 228 -12.74 -6.56 -11.00
CA VAL A 228 -13.27 -6.29 -9.66
C VAL A 228 -14.46 -7.22 -9.40
N PRO A 229 -14.42 -8.06 -8.35
CA PRO A 229 -15.56 -8.89 -7.97
C PRO A 229 -16.78 -8.00 -7.69
N ARG A 230 -17.96 -8.43 -8.18
CA ARG A 230 -19.20 -7.66 -8.00
C ARG A 230 -19.57 -7.48 -6.53
N GLU A 231 -19.08 -8.32 -5.62
CA GLU A 231 -19.31 -8.18 -4.18
C GLU A 231 -18.67 -6.90 -3.56
N CYS A 232 -17.72 -6.27 -4.27
CA CYS A 232 -17.19 -4.96 -3.87
C CYS A 232 -18.17 -3.81 -4.15
N GLU A 233 -19.24 -4.03 -4.92
CA GLU A 233 -20.32 -3.07 -5.16
C GLU A 233 -21.10 -2.73 -3.88
N ASP A 234 -21.39 -3.75 -3.07
CA ASP A 234 -22.20 -3.64 -1.86
C ASP A 234 -21.40 -3.19 -0.62
N SER A 235 -20.07 -3.11 -0.73
CA SER A 235 -19.17 -2.80 0.40
C SER A 235 -18.86 -1.31 0.56
N LEU A 236 -19.54 -0.42 -0.18
CA LEU A 236 -19.52 1.01 0.11
C LEU A 236 -20.33 1.29 1.38
N LEU A 237 -19.66 1.16 2.53
CA LEU A 237 -20.16 1.61 3.83
C LEU A 237 -20.70 3.04 3.69
N HIS A 238 -22.02 3.17 3.65
CA HIS A 238 -22.70 4.44 3.82
C HIS A 238 -22.63 4.79 5.31
N PHE A 239 -21.72 5.68 5.67
CA PHE A 239 -21.85 6.39 6.94
C PHE A 239 -22.97 7.41 6.76
N THR A 240 -24.11 7.13 7.38
CA THR A 240 -25.27 8.02 7.47
C THR A 240 -25.13 9.05 8.60
#